data_AF-A0A3M1J2J6-F1
#
_entry.id   AF-A0A3M1J2J6-F1
#
_cell.length_a   1.000
_cell.length_b   1.000
_cell.length_c   1.000
_cell.angle_alpha   90.00
_cell.angle_beta   90.00
_cell.angle_gamma   90.00
#
_symmetry.space_group_name_H-M   'P 1'
#
loop_
_entity.id
_entity.type
_entity.pdbx_description
1 polymer ?
#
loop_
_entity_poly.entity_id
_entity_poly.type
_entity_poly.pdbx_seq_one_letter_code
_entity_poly.pdbx_strand_id
1 'polypeptide(L)'
;FGGWSGAINAAADDQKKNAVYDFFSYMSRPENSNVDVTIGKTGFNPYRTSQFLNRQAWVEAGMSPEAATVYLGAIEDSLNSPNMVLDLRVPQNQRYQGVVLDLTLSQFLAGELTLDEAAQQIYDQWEEITDELGREDQLAAYRASIGAQ
;
A
#
# COMPACT_ATOMS: atom_id res chain seq x y z
N PHE A 1 3.50 -2.22 1.40
CA PHE A 1 2.52 -2.40 0.32
C PHE A 1 1.16 -1.87 0.80
N GLY A 2 0.83 -0.64 0.43
CA GLY A 2 -0.35 0.14 0.81
C GLY A 2 -1.55 -0.11 -0.09
N GLY A 3 -1.75 -1.38 -0.51
CA GLY A 3 -2.88 -1.83 -1.30
C GLY A 3 -2.74 -1.68 -2.81
N TRP A 4 -3.66 -2.32 -3.54
CA TRP A 4 -3.79 -2.21 -5.00
C TRP A 4 -4.60 -0.97 -5.36
N SER A 5 -4.23 -0.27 -6.43
CA SER A 5 -4.93 0.92 -6.91
C SER A 5 -5.08 0.89 -8.42
N GLY A 6 -6.21 1.40 -8.93
CA GLY A 6 -6.43 1.65 -10.35
C GLY A 6 -6.10 3.10 -10.71
N ALA A 7 -5.46 3.32 -11.86
CA ALA A 7 -5.16 4.65 -12.37
C ALA A 7 -5.63 4.81 -13.82
N ILE A 8 -6.07 6.01 -14.17
CA ILE A 8 -6.48 6.36 -15.54
C ILE A 8 -5.40 7.27 -16.13
N ASN A 9 -4.89 6.91 -17.30
CA ASN A 9 -3.89 7.72 -17.99
C ASN A 9 -4.50 9.08 -18.40
N ALA A 10 -3.91 10.17 -17.92
CA ALA A 10 -4.35 11.53 -18.20
C ALA A 10 -4.33 11.88 -19.70
N ALA A 11 -3.49 11.24 -20.50
CA ALA A 11 -3.36 11.45 -21.94
C ALA A 11 -4.39 10.67 -22.78
N ALA A 12 -5.20 9.78 -22.18
CA ALA A 12 -6.23 9.06 -22.90
C ALA A 12 -7.38 9.99 -23.36
N ASP A 13 -8.08 9.61 -24.43
CA ASP A 13 -9.32 10.28 -24.84
C ASP A 13 -10.44 10.09 -23.81
N ASP A 14 -11.42 11.00 -23.82
CA ASP A 14 -12.48 11.05 -22.82
C ASP A 14 -13.36 9.81 -22.83
N GLN A 15 -13.57 9.20 -23.99
CA GLN A 15 -14.34 7.96 -24.10
C GLN A 15 -13.65 6.82 -23.35
N LYS A 16 -12.33 6.66 -23.49
CA LYS A 16 -11.55 5.66 -22.73
C LYS A 16 -11.52 5.99 -21.25
N LYS A 17 -11.33 7.26 -20.88
CA LYS A 17 -11.35 7.68 -19.48
C LYS A 17 -12.67 7.31 -18.80
N ASN A 18 -13.80 7.61 -19.45
CA ASN A 18 -15.12 7.27 -18.95
C ASN A 18 -15.33 5.76 -18.85
N ALA A 19 -14.94 5.00 -19.88
CA ALA A 19 -15.07 3.53 -19.84
C ALA A 19 -14.25 2.89 -18.71
N VAL A 20 -13.03 3.36 -18.45
CA VAL A 20 -12.20 2.86 -17.35
C VAL A 20 -12.76 3.28 -16.00
N TYR A 21 -13.27 4.51 -15.87
CA TYR A 21 -13.96 4.96 -14.66
C TYR A 21 -15.20 4.10 -14.36
N ASP A 22 -16.03 3.82 -15.37
CA ASP A 22 -17.21 2.96 -15.24
C ASP A 22 -16.80 1.54 -14.80
N PHE A 23 -15.72 1.00 -15.36
CA PHE A 23 -15.20 -0.30 -14.98
C PHE A 23 -14.71 -0.34 -13.53
N PHE A 24 -13.89 0.62 -13.10
CA PHE A 24 -13.45 0.70 -11.70
C PHE A 24 -14.63 0.90 -10.75
N SER A 25 -15.58 1.75 -11.13
CA SER A 25 -16.80 1.97 -10.36
C SER A 25 -17.62 0.70 -10.24
N TYR A 26 -17.76 -0.08 -11.31
CA TYR A 26 -18.43 -1.38 -11.28
C TYR A 26 -17.73 -2.34 -10.32
N MET A 27 -16.42 -2.57 -10.48
CA MET A 27 -15.65 -3.47 -9.61
C MET A 27 -15.73 -3.09 -8.13
N SER A 28 -15.64 -1.79 -7.84
CA SER A 28 -15.62 -1.30 -6.45
C SER A 28 -17.00 -1.18 -5.81
N ARG A 29 -18.12 -1.31 -6.53
CA ARG A 29 -19.47 -1.20 -5.95
C ARG A 29 -19.68 -2.17 -4.78
N PRO A 30 -20.46 -1.81 -3.73
CA PRO A 30 -20.67 -2.67 -2.56
C PRO A 30 -21.12 -4.10 -2.92
N GLU A 31 -21.97 -4.25 -3.93
CA GLU A 31 -22.51 -5.54 -4.36
C GLU A 31 -21.43 -6.51 -4.85
N ASN A 32 -20.38 -5.98 -5.48
CA ASN A 32 -19.25 -6.77 -5.98
C ASN A 32 -18.15 -6.87 -4.91
N SER A 33 -17.71 -5.71 -4.41
CA SER A 33 -16.57 -5.62 -3.48
C SER A 33 -16.79 -6.34 -2.15
N ASN A 34 -18.02 -6.40 -1.63
CA ASN A 34 -18.29 -7.15 -0.39
C ASN A 34 -18.18 -8.66 -0.58
N VAL A 35 -18.38 -9.16 -1.80
CA VAL A 35 -18.16 -10.57 -2.14
C VAL A 35 -16.69 -10.82 -2.41
N ASP A 36 -16.02 -9.93 -3.16
CA ASP A 36 -14.64 -10.14 -3.57
C ASP A 36 -13.67 -10.26 -2.38
N VAL A 37 -13.85 -9.43 -1.35
CA VAL A 37 -12.95 -9.43 -0.18
C VAL A 37 -13.02 -10.72 0.62
N THR A 38 -14.11 -11.49 0.53
CA THR A 38 -14.25 -12.76 1.27
C THR A 38 -13.72 -13.96 0.50
N ILE A 39 -13.32 -13.77 -0.77
CA ILE A 39 -12.83 -14.83 -1.65
C ILE A 39 -11.30 -14.73 -1.75
N GLY A 40 -10.57 -15.63 -1.09
CA GLY A 40 -9.10 -15.57 -1.02
C GLY A 40 -8.36 -15.50 -2.38
N LYS A 41 -8.91 -16.09 -3.45
CA LYS A 41 -8.30 -16.03 -4.80
C LYS A 41 -8.34 -14.65 -5.45
N THR A 42 -9.14 -13.70 -4.95
CA THR A 42 -9.20 -12.33 -5.49
C THR A 42 -8.03 -11.47 -5.02
N GLY A 43 -7.41 -11.83 -3.88
CA GLY A 43 -6.34 -11.06 -3.25
C GLY A 43 -6.79 -9.75 -2.60
N PHE A 44 -8.10 -9.43 -2.61
CA PHE A 44 -8.61 -8.22 -1.98
C PHE A 44 -8.68 -8.37 -0.46
N ASN A 45 -8.08 -7.41 0.23
CA ASN A 45 -8.27 -7.21 1.67
C ASN A 45 -9.46 -6.28 1.90
N PRO A 46 -10.10 -6.25 3.08
CA PRO A 46 -11.12 -5.26 3.37
C PRO A 46 -10.58 -3.83 3.24
N TYR A 47 -11.30 -2.99 2.51
CA TYR A 47 -10.91 -1.61 2.20
C TYR A 47 -12.06 -0.60 2.35
N ARG A 48 -13.25 -1.07 2.76
CA ARG A 48 -14.42 -0.22 3.10
C ARG A 48 -14.75 -0.37 4.57
N THR A 49 -15.10 0.72 5.26
CA THR A 49 -15.54 0.69 6.65
C THR A 49 -16.65 -0.34 6.90
N SER A 50 -17.61 -0.46 5.98
CA SER A 50 -18.71 -1.43 6.10
C SER A 50 -18.27 -2.90 6.13
N GLN A 51 -17.11 -3.24 5.55
CA GLN A 51 -16.60 -4.61 5.50
C GLN A 51 -16.03 -5.08 6.85
N PHE A 52 -15.63 -4.15 7.71
CA PHE A 52 -15.18 -4.45 9.08
C PHE A 52 -16.35 -4.67 10.05
N LEU A 53 -17.50 -4.05 9.76
CA LEU A 53 -18.71 -4.16 10.58
C LEU A 53 -19.47 -5.47 10.33
N ASN A 54 -19.37 -6.05 9.13
CA ASN A 54 -20.08 -7.28 8.76
C ASN A 54 -19.18 -8.52 8.83
N ARG A 55 -18.85 -8.97 10.05
CA ARG A 55 -18.01 -10.17 10.27
C ARG A 55 -18.70 -11.47 9.82
N GLN A 56 -20.03 -11.49 9.81
CA GLN A 56 -20.82 -12.66 9.43
C GLN A 56 -20.56 -13.09 7.97
N ALA A 57 -20.39 -12.14 7.05
CA ALA A 57 -20.08 -12.43 5.65
C ALA A 57 -18.77 -13.23 5.48
N TRP A 58 -17.78 -13.00 6.35
CA TRP A 58 -16.50 -13.71 6.35
C TRP A 58 -16.65 -15.14 6.88
N VAL A 59 -17.50 -15.33 7.89
CA VAL A 59 -17.83 -16.66 8.42
C VAL A 59 -18.59 -17.49 7.39
N GLU A 60 -19.56 -16.88 6.71
CA GLU A 60 -20.30 -17.53 5.61
C GLU A 60 -19.40 -17.91 4.43
N ALA A 61 -18.32 -17.16 4.21
CA ALA A 61 -17.29 -17.47 3.22
C ALA A 61 -16.29 -18.56 3.67
N GLY A 62 -16.40 -19.05 4.91
CA GLY A 62 -15.65 -20.21 5.41
C GLY A 62 -14.58 -19.91 6.45
N MET A 63 -14.45 -18.67 6.94
CA MET A 63 -13.61 -18.38 8.11
C MET A 63 -14.29 -18.87 9.40
N SER A 64 -13.52 -19.23 10.43
CA SER A 64 -14.09 -19.36 11.77
C SER A 64 -14.44 -17.97 12.33
N PRO A 65 -15.40 -17.86 13.26
CA PRO A 65 -15.71 -16.59 13.93
C PRO A 65 -14.50 -15.92 14.58
N GLU A 66 -13.61 -16.73 15.17
CA GLU A 66 -12.36 -16.27 15.79
C GLU A 66 -11.39 -15.75 14.73
N ALA A 67 -11.19 -16.49 13.63
CA ALA A 67 -10.31 -16.07 12.54
C ALA A 67 -10.80 -14.77 11.90
N ALA A 68 -12.10 -14.64 11.63
CA ALA A 68 -12.69 -13.41 11.09
C ALA A 68 -12.50 -12.23 12.05
N THR A 69 -12.66 -12.45 13.36
CA THR A 69 -12.44 -11.42 14.38
C THR A 69 -10.98 -10.97 14.45
N VAL A 70 -10.03 -11.90 14.48
CA VAL A 70 -8.60 -11.58 14.55
C VAL A 70 -8.14 -10.88 13.28
N TYR A 71 -8.51 -11.39 12.11
CA TYR A 71 -8.09 -10.84 10.82
C TYR A 71 -8.61 -9.41 10.60
N LEU A 72 -9.92 -9.19 10.77
CA LEU A 72 -10.52 -7.87 10.58
C LEU A 72 -10.08 -6.87 11.65
N GLY A 73 -9.97 -7.32 12.91
CA GLY A 73 -9.50 -6.50 14.01
C GLY A 73 -8.06 -6.02 13.79
N ALA A 74 -7.15 -6.90 13.37
CA ALA A 74 -5.76 -6.52 13.12
C ALA A 74 -5.62 -5.47 12.01
N ILE A 75 -6.42 -5.58 10.94
CA ILE A 75 -6.42 -4.59 9.86
C ILE A 75 -7.03 -3.27 10.35
N GLU A 76 -8.16 -3.32 11.07
CA GLU A 76 -8.81 -2.13 11.63
C GLU A 76 -7.89 -1.38 12.60
N ASP A 77 -7.20 -2.09 13.49
CA ASP A 77 -6.22 -1.53 14.42
C ASP A 77 -5.03 -0.91 13.67
N SER A 78 -4.54 -1.57 12.62
CA SER A 78 -3.45 -1.05 11.79
C SER A 78 -3.83 0.22 11.05
N LEU A 79 -5.03 0.28 10.47
CA LEU A 79 -5.53 1.46 9.73
C LEU A 79 -5.86 2.63 10.66
N ASN A 80 -6.24 2.37 11.90
CA ASN A 80 -6.53 3.40 12.91
C ASN A 80 -5.32 3.80 13.77
N SER A 81 -4.14 3.23 13.51
CA SER A 81 -2.93 3.54 14.27
C SER A 81 -2.55 5.03 14.13
N PRO A 82 -2.25 5.73 15.24
CA PRO A 82 -1.75 7.11 15.17
C PRO A 82 -0.35 7.21 14.53
N ASN A 83 0.34 6.08 14.40
CA ASN A 83 1.66 5.95 13.77
C ASN A 83 1.56 5.26 12.40
N MET A 84 0.46 5.44 11.67
CA MET A 84 0.30 4.86 10.34
C MET A 84 1.38 5.39 9.39
N VAL A 85 2.19 4.47 8.85
CA VAL A 85 3.21 4.77 7.83
C VAL A 85 2.64 4.37 6.47
N LEU A 86 2.47 5.36 5.60
CA LEU A 86 2.09 5.09 4.21
C LEU A 86 3.33 4.67 3.41
N ASP A 87 3.12 3.80 2.40
CA ASP A 87 4.16 3.49 1.43
C ASP A 87 4.77 4.77 0.85
N LEU A 88 6.10 4.79 0.69
CA LEU A 88 6.82 5.89 0.06
C LEU A 88 6.41 6.00 -1.42
N ARG A 89 5.68 7.06 -1.78
CA ARG A 89 5.13 7.26 -3.13
C ARG A 89 5.77 8.46 -3.82
N VAL A 90 7.08 8.34 -4.06
CA VAL A 90 7.87 9.35 -4.78
C VAL A 90 8.45 8.78 -6.08
N PRO A 91 8.81 9.63 -7.06
CA PRO A 91 9.50 9.18 -8.26
C PRO A 91 10.75 8.37 -7.91
N GLN A 92 10.95 7.26 -8.62
CA GLN A 92 12.06 6.31 -8.38
C GLN A 92 12.04 5.60 -7.01
N ASN A 93 10.88 5.50 -6.33
CA ASN A 93 10.73 4.72 -5.09
C ASN A 93 11.34 3.31 -5.14
N GLN A 94 11.35 2.65 -6.30
CA GLN A 94 11.97 1.35 -6.48
C GLN A 94 13.48 1.34 -6.13
N ARG A 95 14.20 2.45 -6.37
CA ARG A 95 15.61 2.61 -5.98
C ARG A 95 15.77 2.66 -4.46
N TYR A 96 14.89 3.42 -3.79
CA TYR A 96 14.89 3.52 -2.33
C TYR A 96 14.56 2.18 -1.66
N GLN A 97 13.41 1.60 -1.99
CA GLN A 97 12.89 0.42 -1.31
C GLN A 97 13.49 -0.87 -1.89
N GLY A 98 13.26 -1.14 -3.18
CA GLY A 98 13.60 -2.42 -3.78
C GLY A 98 15.07 -2.62 -4.13
N VAL A 99 15.89 -1.58 -4.11
CA VAL A 99 17.33 -1.68 -4.33
C VAL A 99 18.08 -1.46 -3.02
N VAL A 100 17.98 -0.26 -2.42
CA VAL A 100 18.77 0.05 -1.23
C VAL A 100 18.28 -0.70 0.01
N LEU A 101 16.99 -0.55 0.35
CA LEU A 101 16.45 -1.13 1.58
C LEU A 101 16.49 -2.67 1.52
N ASP A 102 15.93 -3.27 0.48
CA ASP A 102 15.84 -4.73 0.36
C ASP A 102 17.22 -5.40 0.35
N LEU A 103 18.21 -4.83 -0.36
CA LEU A 103 19.58 -5.35 -0.36
C LEU A 103 20.21 -5.23 1.03
N THR A 104 20.16 -4.04 1.64
CA THR A 104 20.83 -3.78 2.91
C THR A 104 20.22 -4.61 4.04
N LEU A 105 18.90 -4.76 4.06
CA LEU A 105 18.23 -5.66 5.00
C LEU A 105 18.61 -7.12 4.77
N SER A 106 18.76 -7.57 3.53
CA SER A 106 19.21 -8.93 3.24
C SER A 106 20.62 -9.20 3.77
N GLN A 107 21.54 -8.24 3.61
CA GLN A 107 22.91 -8.33 4.14
C GLN A 107 22.93 -8.32 5.67
N PHE A 108 22.13 -7.45 6.30
CA PHE A 108 21.96 -7.44 7.75
C PHE A 108 21.42 -8.77 8.28
N LEU A 109 20.38 -9.32 7.65
CA LEU A 109 19.80 -10.62 8.04
C LEU A 109 20.77 -11.80 7.82
N ALA A 110 21.70 -11.67 6.87
CA ALA A 110 22.79 -12.62 6.65
C ALA A 110 23.95 -12.47 7.67
N GLY A 111 23.93 -11.43 8.50
CA GLY A 111 24.99 -11.12 9.46
C GLY A 111 26.22 -10.46 8.84
N GLU A 112 26.13 -9.96 7.61
CA GLU A 112 27.21 -9.24 6.92
C GLU A 112 27.36 -7.80 7.42
N LEU A 113 26.27 -7.22 7.95
CA LEU A 113 26.22 -5.89 8.53
C LEU A 113 25.71 -5.96 9.97
N THR A 114 26.22 -5.08 10.82
CA THR A 114 25.58 -4.73 12.09
C THR A 114 24.34 -3.86 11.86
N LEU A 115 23.53 -3.69 12.91
CA LEU A 115 22.34 -2.82 12.84
C LEU A 115 22.73 -1.37 12.48
N ASP A 116 23.79 -0.84 13.11
CA ASP A 116 24.24 0.53 12.90
C ASP A 116 24.79 0.72 11.49
N GLU A 117 25.56 -0.24 10.97
CA GLU A 117 26.05 -0.21 9.59
C GLU A 117 24.90 -0.29 8.57
N ALA A 118 23.92 -1.16 8.78
CA ALA A 118 22.76 -1.27 7.92
C ALA A 118 21.93 0.03 7.91
N ALA A 119 21.68 0.62 9.08
CA ALA A 119 20.94 1.87 9.21
C ALA A 119 21.68 3.03 8.51
N GLN A 120 22.99 3.14 8.71
CA GLN A 120 23.82 4.17 8.08
C GLN A 120 23.86 3.99 6.56
N GLN A 121 24.02 2.77 6.07
CA GLN A 121 24.06 2.46 4.64
C GLN A 121 22.72 2.79 3.94
N ILE A 122 21.58 2.51 4.59
CA ILE A 122 20.27 2.89 4.05
C ILE A 122 20.16 4.42 3.99
N TYR A 123 20.53 5.10 5.07
CA TYR A 123 20.48 6.56 5.17
C TYR A 123 21.31 7.23 4.06
N ASP A 124 22.60 6.87 3.95
CA ASP A 124 23.51 7.51 3.01
C ASP A 124 23.07 7.33 1.56
N GLN A 125 22.64 6.12 1.18
CA GLN A 125 22.18 5.85 -0.18
C GLN A 125 20.82 6.48 -0.50
N TRP A 126 19.92 6.59 0.48
CA TRP A 126 18.66 7.33 0.29
C TRP A 126 18.91 8.83 0.12
N GLU A 127 19.86 9.41 0.86
CA GLU A 127 20.28 10.79 0.69
C GLU A 127 20.90 11.01 -0.70
N GLU A 128 21.77 10.11 -1.17
CA GLU A 128 22.34 10.18 -2.52
C GLU A 128 21.26 10.19 -3.61
N ILE A 129 20.29 9.26 -3.54
CA ILE A 129 19.18 9.22 -4.50
C ILE A 129 18.35 10.51 -4.42
N THR A 130 18.11 11.03 -3.21
CA THR A 130 17.32 12.25 -3.01
C THR A 130 18.01 13.48 -3.59
N ASP A 131 19.31 13.59 -3.40
CA ASP A 131 20.10 14.70 -3.92
C ASP A 131 20.26 14.60 -5.45
N GLU A 132 20.44 13.41 -6.01
CA GLU A 132 20.47 13.16 -7.45
C GLU A 132 19.15 13.56 -8.13
N LEU A 133 18.01 13.22 -7.53
CA LEU A 133 16.69 13.47 -8.09
C LEU A 133 16.13 14.86 -7.79
N GLY A 134 16.79 15.63 -6.92
CA GLY A 134 16.33 16.93 -6.44
C GLY A 134 15.48 16.81 -5.18
N ARG A 135 16.06 17.24 -4.05
CA ARG A 135 15.43 17.14 -2.72
C ARG A 135 14.08 17.84 -2.61
N GLU A 136 13.98 19.05 -3.17
CA GLU A 136 12.73 19.82 -3.14
C GLU A 136 11.63 19.13 -3.96
N ASP A 137 11.98 18.54 -5.11
CA ASP A 137 11.04 17.81 -5.95
C ASP A 137 10.55 16.52 -5.26
N GLN A 138 11.47 15.78 -4.61
CA GLN A 138 11.14 14.61 -3.81
C GLN A 138 10.24 14.95 -2.62
N LEU A 139 10.54 16.05 -1.92
CA LEU A 139 9.72 16.54 -0.81
C LEU A 139 8.32 16.96 -1.28
N ALA A 140 8.23 17.68 -2.41
CA ALA A 140 6.96 18.09 -2.99
C ALA A 140 6.13 16.86 -3.42
N ALA A 141 6.75 15.88 -4.06
CA ALA A 141 6.09 14.62 -4.43
C ALA A 141 5.60 13.85 -3.20
N TYR A 142 6.42 13.75 -2.15
CA TYR A 142 6.05 13.09 -0.90
C TYR A 142 4.84 13.76 -0.24
N ARG A 143 4.88 15.09 -0.08
CA ARG A 143 3.76 15.88 0.49
C ARG A 143 2.47 15.69 -0.31
N ALA A 144 2.55 15.79 -1.64
CA ALA A 144 1.41 15.56 -2.52
C ALA A 144 0.85 14.14 -2.35
N SER A 145 1.70 13.13 -2.17
CA SER A 145 1.29 11.74 -2.03
C SER A 145 0.50 11.43 -0.74
N ILE A 146 0.70 12.24 0.31
CA ILE A 146 0.01 12.12 1.60
C ILE A 146 -1.06 13.19 1.80
N GLY A 147 -1.31 14.04 0.79
CA GLY A 147 -2.27 15.14 0.88
C GLY A 147 -1.87 16.25 1.85
N ALA A 148 -0.58 16.34 2.22
CA ALA A 148 -0.04 17.45 2.98
C ALA A 148 0.23 18.63 2.05
N GLN A 149 -0.27 19.83 2.39
CA GLN A 149 0.04 21.08 1.69
C GLN A 149 1.25 21.75 2.33
#